data_AF-A0A444VSZ5-F1
#
_entry.id   AF-A0A444VSZ5-F1
#
_cell.length_a   1.000
_cell.length_b   1.000
_cell.length_c   1.000
_cell.angle_alpha   90.00
_cell.angle_beta   90.00
_cell.angle_gamma   90.00
#
_symmetry.space_group_name_H-M   'P 1'
#
loop_
_entity.id
_entity.type
_entity.pdbx_description
1 polymer ?
#
loop_
_entity_poly.entity_id
_entity_poly.type
_entity_poly.pdbx_seq_one_letter_code
_entity_poly.pdbx_strand_id
1 'polypeptide(L)'
;MEIQFLNKLKDNPINYGVLINLEIEGVNLNEIELLEQNWNNGNPFPKALKELLFLAGNYCYVCDYGANKNQQELQESVRQDLLDNERTISRPFYAIDVYSTYSFLFIYLDEGDNPTIYQASPYSEKYNWITLLSNVTIKSLVDNKVERAKRGENPF
;
A
#
# COMPACT_ATOMS: atom_id res chain seq x y z
N MET A 1 -8.14 -13.01 -10.22
CA MET A 1 -6.78 -13.55 -10.38
C MET A 1 -6.53 -14.63 -9.34
N GLU A 2 -5.52 -15.48 -9.51
CA GLU A 2 -5.07 -16.39 -8.43
C GLU A 2 -4.29 -15.59 -7.38
N ILE A 3 -4.54 -15.85 -6.09
CA ILE A 3 -3.90 -15.17 -4.96
C ILE A 3 -2.81 -16.08 -4.38
N GLN A 4 -1.57 -15.63 -4.39
CA GLN A 4 -0.40 -16.40 -3.94
C GLN A 4 0.20 -15.83 -2.65
N PHE A 5 0.25 -14.51 -2.50
CA PHE A 5 0.86 -13.83 -1.35
C PHE A 5 -0.16 -13.49 -0.26
N LEU A 6 -1.32 -12.94 -0.62
CA LEU A 6 -2.28 -12.33 0.31
C LEU A 6 -3.45 -13.24 0.68
N ASN A 7 -3.21 -14.54 0.78
CA ASN A 7 -4.22 -15.52 1.17
C ASN A 7 -4.88 -15.18 2.50
N LYS A 8 -4.13 -14.68 3.49
CA LYS A 8 -4.73 -14.32 4.78
C LYS A 8 -5.73 -13.17 4.67
N LEU A 9 -5.45 -12.14 3.86
CA LEU A 9 -6.39 -11.05 3.63
C LEU A 9 -7.63 -11.55 2.89
N LYS A 10 -7.44 -12.35 1.84
CA LYS A 10 -8.52 -12.99 1.10
C LYS A 10 -9.43 -13.84 2.01
N ASP A 11 -8.85 -14.60 2.93
CA ASP A 11 -9.58 -15.48 3.85
C ASP A 11 -10.22 -14.71 5.02
N ASN A 12 -9.87 -13.43 5.20
CA ASN A 12 -10.41 -12.55 6.24
C ASN A 12 -10.86 -11.22 5.60
N PRO A 13 -11.85 -11.24 4.69
CA PRO A 13 -12.22 -10.04 3.92
C PRO A 13 -12.93 -8.98 4.77
N ILE A 14 -13.46 -9.37 5.93
CA ILE A 14 -14.22 -8.51 6.83
C ILE A 14 -13.55 -8.49 8.20
N ASN A 15 -13.27 -7.29 8.70
CA ASN A 15 -12.97 -7.06 10.10
C ASN A 15 -14.28 -6.77 10.86
N TYR A 16 -14.69 -7.70 11.71
CA TYR A 16 -15.93 -7.60 12.50
C TYR A 16 -15.72 -6.70 13.71
N GLY A 17 -16.22 -5.47 13.64
CA GLY A 17 -16.21 -4.53 14.76
C GLY A 17 -17.48 -4.59 15.60
N VAL A 18 -17.47 -3.90 16.74
CA VAL A 18 -18.63 -3.81 17.64
C VAL A 18 -19.76 -2.96 17.05
N LEU A 19 -19.41 -1.90 16.32
CA LEU A 19 -20.36 -0.93 15.76
C LEU A 19 -20.52 -1.05 14.24
N ILE A 20 -19.42 -1.31 13.53
CA ILE A 20 -19.38 -1.41 12.07
C ILE A 20 -18.47 -2.57 11.68
N ASN A 21 -18.84 -3.25 10.60
CA ASN A 21 -17.98 -4.21 9.91
C ASN A 21 -17.22 -3.46 8.82
N LEU A 22 -15.92 -3.72 8.71
CA LEU A 22 -15.06 -3.12 7.70
C LEU A 22 -14.68 -4.20 6.69
N GLU A 23 -15.29 -4.14 5.51
CA GLU A 23 -15.06 -5.10 4.42
C GLU A 23 -14.09 -4.51 3.39
N ILE A 24 -13.10 -5.29 2.96
CA ILE A 24 -12.16 -4.88 1.91
C ILE A 24 -12.89 -4.68 0.58
N GLU A 25 -12.43 -3.70 -0.19
CA GLU A 25 -12.97 -3.43 -1.52
C GLU A 25 -11.83 -3.32 -2.52
N GLY A 26 -11.83 -4.20 -3.52
CA GLY A 26 -10.81 -4.26 -4.56
C GLY A 26 -11.08 -3.33 -5.75
N VAL A 27 -10.03 -3.06 -6.52
CA VAL A 27 -10.17 -2.51 -7.88
C VAL A 27 -10.19 -3.63 -8.92
N ASN A 28 -10.82 -3.36 -10.07
CA ASN A 28 -10.89 -4.33 -11.16
C ASN A 28 -9.56 -4.42 -11.95
N LEU A 29 -9.37 -5.47 -12.74
CA LEU A 29 -8.11 -5.71 -13.46
C LEU A 29 -7.79 -4.60 -14.48
N ASN A 30 -8.80 -4.02 -15.15
CA ASN A 30 -8.57 -2.94 -16.12
C ASN A 30 -8.03 -1.68 -15.41
N GLU A 31 -8.52 -1.38 -14.22
CA GLU A 31 -8.02 -0.28 -13.40
C GLU A 31 -6.58 -0.54 -12.94
N ILE A 32 -6.25 -1.78 -12.56
CA ILE A 32 -4.87 -2.15 -12.24
C ILE A 32 -3.96 -1.98 -13.46
N GLU A 33 -4.40 -2.39 -14.66
CA GLU A 33 -3.62 -2.19 -15.89
C GLU A 33 -3.38 -0.70 -16.18
N LEU A 34 -4.38 0.16 -15.94
CA LEU A 34 -4.20 1.62 -16.05
C LEU A 34 -3.18 2.16 -15.04
N LEU A 35 -3.21 1.68 -13.80
CA LEU A 35 -2.21 2.03 -12.79
C LEU A 35 -0.81 1.55 -13.18
N GLU A 36 -0.68 0.36 -13.78
CA GLU A 36 0.59 -0.17 -14.31
C GLU A 36 1.13 0.73 -15.44
N GLN A 37 0.27 1.19 -16.35
CA GLN A 37 0.63 2.17 -17.39
C GLN A 37 1.13 3.48 -16.80
N ASN A 38 0.39 4.05 -15.83
CA ASN A 38 0.68 5.36 -15.27
C ASN A 38 1.92 5.36 -14.37
N TRP A 39 2.09 4.32 -13.55
CA TRP A 39 3.03 4.35 -12.42
C TRP A 39 4.20 3.37 -12.55
N ASN A 40 4.19 2.49 -13.55
CA ASN A 40 5.27 1.55 -13.82
C ASN A 40 5.70 1.52 -15.30
N ASN A 41 5.40 2.56 -16.07
CA ASN A 41 5.69 2.64 -17.51
C ASN A 41 5.12 1.46 -18.31
N GLY A 42 3.94 0.98 -17.92
CA GLY A 42 3.28 -0.17 -18.56
C GLY A 42 3.84 -1.54 -18.19
N ASN A 43 4.84 -1.60 -17.31
CA ASN A 43 5.32 -2.88 -16.78
C ASN A 43 4.34 -3.41 -15.72
N PRO A 44 4.14 -4.75 -15.64
CA PRO A 44 3.32 -5.34 -14.61
C PRO A 44 3.80 -4.97 -13.20
N PHE A 45 2.87 -4.75 -12.28
CA PHE A 45 3.21 -4.56 -10.87
C PHE A 45 3.73 -5.87 -10.25
N PRO A 46 4.55 -5.78 -9.19
CA PRO A 46 4.82 -6.91 -8.31
C PRO A 46 3.54 -7.65 -7.93
N LYS A 47 3.56 -8.99 -7.96
CA LYS A 47 2.37 -9.81 -7.67
C LYS A 47 1.71 -9.46 -6.34
N ALA A 48 2.49 -9.24 -5.28
CA ALA A 48 1.94 -8.89 -3.98
C ALA A 48 1.18 -7.54 -4.00
N LEU A 49 1.64 -6.56 -4.77
CA LEU A 49 0.92 -5.30 -4.97
C LEU A 49 -0.34 -5.52 -5.81
N LYS A 50 -0.23 -6.29 -6.91
CA LYS A 50 -1.37 -6.60 -7.78
C LYS A 50 -2.50 -7.30 -7.01
N GLU A 51 -2.15 -8.24 -6.14
CA GLU A 51 -3.09 -8.91 -5.23
C GLU A 51 -3.70 -7.95 -4.21
N LEU A 52 -2.92 -7.04 -3.64
CA LEU A 52 -3.43 -6.04 -2.70
C LEU A 52 -4.48 -5.15 -3.37
N LEU A 53 -4.18 -4.63 -4.56
CA LEU A 53 -5.10 -3.79 -5.33
C LEU A 53 -6.37 -4.57 -5.72
N PHE A 54 -6.21 -5.80 -6.19
CA PHE A 54 -7.34 -6.63 -6.60
C PHE A 54 -8.27 -6.99 -5.42
N LEU A 55 -7.73 -7.20 -4.22
CA LEU A 55 -8.51 -7.55 -3.03
C LEU A 55 -9.06 -6.32 -2.30
N ALA A 56 -8.28 -5.24 -2.24
CA ALA A 56 -8.48 -4.15 -1.29
C ALA A 56 -8.05 -2.76 -1.80
N GLY A 57 -7.92 -2.55 -3.11
CA GLY A 57 -7.44 -1.27 -3.68
C GLY A 57 -8.34 -0.06 -3.45
N ASN A 58 -9.66 -0.22 -3.34
CA ASN A 58 -10.57 0.87 -2.97
C ASN A 58 -10.62 1.08 -1.46
N TYR A 59 -10.59 -0.01 -0.70
CA TYR A 59 -10.60 0.05 0.76
C TYR A 59 -9.94 -1.18 1.39
N CYS A 60 -9.15 -0.95 2.44
CA CYS A 60 -8.47 -1.99 3.20
C CYS A 60 -8.50 -1.68 4.70
N TYR A 61 -9.04 -2.57 5.53
CA TYR A 61 -9.05 -2.35 6.99
C TYR A 61 -7.66 -2.50 7.64
N VAL A 62 -6.62 -2.87 6.87
CA VAL A 62 -5.22 -2.98 7.34
C VAL A 62 -4.25 -2.04 6.61
N CYS A 63 -4.68 -1.31 5.59
CA CYS A 63 -3.84 -0.32 4.91
C CYS A 63 -4.60 1.01 4.85
N ASP A 64 -3.96 2.11 5.24
CA ASP A 64 -4.60 3.42 5.22
C ASP A 64 -4.32 4.11 3.87
N TYR A 65 -5.37 4.48 3.13
CA TYR A 65 -5.25 5.25 1.89
C TYR A 65 -5.50 6.75 2.11
N GLY A 66 -5.73 7.16 3.36
CA GLY A 66 -5.96 8.54 3.76
C GLY A 66 -7.28 9.08 3.22
N ALA A 67 -7.30 10.37 2.89
CA ALA A 67 -8.48 11.05 2.34
C ALA A 67 -8.65 10.86 0.82
N ASN A 68 -7.79 10.06 0.19
CA ASN A 68 -7.80 9.84 -1.26
C ASN A 68 -9.00 8.96 -1.66
N LYS A 69 -9.68 9.31 -2.75
CA LYS A 69 -10.90 8.61 -3.20
C LYS A 69 -10.60 7.33 -3.95
N ASN A 70 -9.40 7.21 -4.50
CA ASN A 70 -8.95 6.04 -5.26
C ASN A 70 -7.42 5.98 -5.30
N GLN A 71 -6.91 4.91 -5.89
CA GLN A 71 -5.49 4.63 -6.00
C GLN A 71 -4.72 5.62 -6.86
N GLN A 72 -5.35 6.17 -7.92
CA GLN A 72 -4.73 7.20 -8.75
C GLN A 72 -4.48 8.48 -7.93
N GLU A 73 -5.48 8.96 -7.20
CA GLU A 73 -5.39 10.15 -6.33
C GLU A 73 -4.35 9.94 -5.22
N LEU A 74 -4.29 8.75 -4.62
CA LEU A 74 -3.24 8.40 -3.65
C LEU A 74 -1.83 8.56 -4.25
N GLN A 75 -1.61 8.03 -5.45
CA GLN A 75 -0.30 8.11 -6.11
C GLN A 75 0.06 9.55 -6.52
N GLU A 76 -0.92 10.36 -6.91
CA GLU A 76 -0.76 11.79 -7.22
C GLU A 76 -0.44 12.60 -5.97
N SER A 77 -1.21 12.42 -4.89
CA SER A 77 -1.01 13.10 -3.61
C SER A 77 0.38 12.86 -3.05
N VAL A 78 0.83 11.59 -3.01
CA VAL A 78 2.17 11.26 -2.51
C VAL A 78 3.28 11.91 -3.33
N ARG A 79 3.12 12.00 -4.66
CA ARG A 79 4.10 12.67 -5.52
C ARG A 79 4.06 14.18 -5.34
N GLN A 80 2.89 14.77 -5.12
CA GLN A 80 2.76 16.18 -4.79
C GLN A 80 3.46 16.50 -3.46
N ASP A 81 3.26 15.68 -2.41
CA ASP A 81 3.93 15.85 -1.12
C ASP A 81 5.46 15.77 -1.26
N LEU A 82 5.98 14.90 -2.12
CA LEU A 82 7.40 14.85 -2.42
C LEU A 82 7.89 16.14 -3.08
N LEU A 83 7.17 16.64 -4.09
CA LEU A 83 7.52 17.88 -4.79
C LEU A 83 7.49 19.09 -3.86
N ASP A 84 6.47 19.23 -3.03
CA ASP A 84 6.29 20.34 -2.08
C ASP A 84 7.40 20.38 -1.01
N ASN A 85 8.04 19.24 -0.75
CA ASN A 85 9.15 19.11 0.21
C ASN A 85 10.53 19.01 -0.48
N GLU A 86 10.63 19.34 -1.77
CA GLU A 86 11.87 19.25 -2.56
C GLU A 86 12.53 17.86 -2.47
N ARG A 87 11.72 16.81 -2.40
CA ARG A 87 12.14 15.40 -2.34
C ARG A 87 11.90 14.72 -3.67
N THR A 88 12.69 13.68 -3.94
CA THR A 88 12.52 12.86 -5.14
C THR A 88 12.89 11.42 -4.85
N ILE A 89 12.05 10.50 -5.32
CA ILE A 89 12.34 9.07 -5.42
C ILE A 89 12.61 8.78 -6.89
N SER A 90 13.85 8.46 -7.24
CA SER A 90 14.27 8.30 -8.65
C SER A 90 13.87 6.96 -9.27
N ARG A 91 13.68 5.93 -8.43
CA ARG A 91 13.26 4.59 -8.86
C ARG A 91 11.73 4.52 -8.97
N PRO A 92 11.18 3.67 -9.87
CA PRO A 92 9.74 3.46 -9.95
C PRO A 92 9.22 2.92 -8.62
N PHE A 93 8.21 3.58 -8.07
CA PHE A 93 7.68 3.25 -6.74
C PHE A 93 6.16 3.38 -6.71
N TYR A 94 5.57 2.71 -5.73
CA TYR A 94 4.13 2.75 -5.49
C TYR A 94 3.85 2.86 -4.00
N ALA A 95 3.09 3.88 -3.61
CA ALA A 95 2.65 4.07 -2.23
C ALA A 95 1.51 3.10 -1.89
N ILE A 96 1.58 2.47 -0.72
CA ILE A 96 0.65 1.41 -0.31
C ILE A 96 -0.08 1.70 1.01
N ASP A 97 0.39 2.67 1.78
CA ASP A 97 -0.20 3.08 3.06
C ASP A 97 0.27 4.50 3.41
N VAL A 98 -0.63 5.41 3.77
CA VAL A 98 -0.30 6.77 4.25
C VAL A 98 -0.50 6.83 5.77
N TYR A 99 0.35 6.09 6.46
CA TYR A 99 0.36 5.83 7.92
C TYR A 99 0.22 7.08 8.81
N SER A 100 0.43 8.29 8.28
CA SER A 100 0.16 9.57 8.95
C SER A 100 0.16 10.72 7.93
N THR A 101 -0.23 11.93 8.35
CA THR A 101 -0.13 13.17 7.55
C THR A 101 1.29 13.47 7.05
N TYR A 102 2.33 12.84 7.60
CA TYR A 102 3.72 13.19 7.31
C TYR A 102 4.55 12.05 6.71
N SER A 103 3.99 10.86 6.54
CA SER A 103 4.77 9.69 6.10
C SER A 103 3.91 8.65 5.41
N PHE A 104 4.52 7.95 4.46
CA PHE A 104 3.89 6.87 3.71
C PHE A 104 4.81 5.66 3.59
N LEU A 105 4.20 4.49 3.48
CA LEU A 105 4.85 3.24 3.11
C LEU A 105 4.76 3.06 1.60
N PHE A 106 5.84 2.58 1.00
CA PHE A 106 5.90 2.31 -0.42
C PHE A 106 6.79 1.10 -0.71
N ILE A 107 6.70 0.62 -1.93
CA ILE A 107 7.60 -0.39 -2.49
C ILE A 107 8.28 0.16 -3.74
N TYR A 108 9.46 -0.34 -4.06
CA TYR A 108 10.01 -0.18 -5.40
C TYR A 108 9.44 -1.24 -6.33
N LEU A 109 9.07 -0.82 -7.54
CA LEU A 109 8.38 -1.66 -8.51
C LEU A 109 9.34 -2.56 -9.32
N ASP A 110 10.65 -2.36 -9.16
CA ASP A 110 11.73 -3.09 -9.80
C ASP A 110 12.38 -4.16 -8.87
N GLU A 111 11.73 -4.53 -7.75
CA GLU A 111 12.27 -5.45 -6.72
C GLU A 111 11.60 -6.84 -6.65
N GLY A 112 11.11 -7.35 -7.79
CA GLY A 112 10.51 -8.70 -7.90
C GLY A 112 9.07 -8.78 -7.39
N ASP A 113 8.57 -10.00 -7.17
CA ASP A 113 7.12 -10.25 -6.96
C ASP A 113 6.58 -9.85 -5.58
N ASN A 114 7.44 -9.83 -4.55
CA ASN A 114 7.08 -9.48 -3.17
C ASN A 114 8.19 -8.60 -2.56
N PRO A 115 8.28 -7.35 -3.01
CA PRO A 115 9.38 -6.45 -2.68
C PRO A 115 9.35 -6.01 -1.21
N THR A 116 10.47 -5.48 -0.75
CA THR A 116 10.58 -4.94 0.62
C THR A 116 9.90 -3.57 0.69
N ILE A 117 9.31 -3.26 1.84
CA ILE A 117 8.66 -1.99 2.11
C ILE A 117 9.67 -0.97 2.63
N TYR A 118 9.48 0.26 2.18
CA TYR A 118 10.19 1.44 2.63
C TYR A 118 9.20 2.41 3.24
N GLN A 119 9.66 3.18 4.22
CA GLN A 119 8.94 4.31 4.77
C GLN A 119 9.59 5.60 4.27
N ALA A 120 8.80 6.51 3.73
CA ALA A 120 9.22 7.87 3.42
C ALA A 120 8.57 8.85 4.40
N SER A 121 9.34 9.84 4.84
CA SER A 121 8.91 10.95 5.68
C SER A 121 9.31 12.28 5.04
N PRO A 122 8.59 12.75 4.00
CA PRO A 122 9.03 13.89 3.18
C PRO A 122 9.26 15.18 3.99
N TYR A 123 8.43 15.41 5.01
CA TYR A 123 8.47 16.57 5.91
C TYR A 123 9.58 16.50 6.96
N SER A 124 10.37 15.43 7.01
CA SER A 124 11.47 15.29 7.96
C SER A 124 12.61 16.24 7.60
N GLU A 125 13.10 16.99 8.60
CA GLU A 125 14.32 17.82 8.47
C GLU A 125 15.59 16.96 8.33
N LYS A 126 15.53 15.66 8.63
CA LYS A 126 16.68 14.76 8.52
C LYS A 126 17.01 14.49 7.05
N TYR A 127 18.31 14.41 6.72
CA TYR A 127 18.77 14.01 5.39
C TYR A 127 18.32 12.59 5.00
N ASN A 128 18.22 11.68 5.96
CA ASN A 128 17.72 10.33 5.72
C ASN A 128 16.21 10.26 5.96
N TRP A 129 15.44 10.68 4.96
CA TRP A 129 13.97 10.73 4.99
C TRP A 129 13.32 9.47 4.42
N ILE A 130 14.10 8.53 3.88
CA ILE A 130 13.64 7.19 3.47
C ILE A 130 14.31 6.14 4.36
N THR A 131 13.52 5.23 4.94
CA THR A 131 14.01 4.12 5.75
C THR A 131 13.52 2.79 5.20
N LEU A 132 14.44 1.85 5.00
CA LEU A 132 14.12 0.47 4.68
C LEU A 132 13.52 -0.24 5.90
N LEU A 133 12.32 -0.80 5.78
CA LEU A 133 11.73 -1.64 6.81
C LEU A 133 12.25 -3.07 6.62
N SER A 134 13.39 -3.35 7.25
CA SER A 134 14.13 -4.61 7.06
C SER A 134 13.24 -5.83 7.30
N ASN A 135 13.21 -6.74 6.32
CA ASN A 135 12.41 -7.97 6.31
C ASN A 135 10.88 -7.76 6.35
N VAL A 136 10.39 -6.60 5.95
CA VAL A 136 8.95 -6.33 5.84
C VAL A 136 8.54 -6.23 4.38
N THR A 137 7.63 -7.10 3.93
CA THR A 137 6.99 -7.02 2.61
C THR A 137 5.49 -6.76 2.76
N ILE A 138 4.77 -6.52 1.65
CA ILE A 138 3.30 -6.38 1.68
C ILE A 138 2.65 -7.58 2.36
N LYS A 139 3.09 -8.80 2.01
CA LYS A 139 2.60 -10.03 2.65
C LYS A 139 2.80 -10.02 4.16
N SER A 140 4.02 -9.78 4.66
CA SER A 140 4.27 -9.85 6.10
C SER A 140 3.57 -8.73 6.88
N LEU A 141 3.47 -7.53 6.29
CA LEU A 141 2.76 -6.40 6.86
C LEU A 141 1.27 -6.73 7.01
N VAL A 142 0.63 -7.12 5.91
CA VAL A 142 -0.80 -7.49 5.87
C VAL A 142 -1.07 -8.67 6.80
N ASP A 143 -0.26 -9.73 6.74
CA ASP A 143 -0.43 -10.90 7.61
C ASP A 143 -0.39 -10.53 9.10
N ASN A 144 0.52 -9.63 9.49
CA ASN A 144 0.63 -9.16 10.87
C ASN A 144 -0.58 -8.31 11.28
N LYS A 145 -0.99 -7.37 10.44
CA LYS A 145 -2.10 -6.46 10.72
C LYS A 145 -3.45 -7.20 10.76
N VAL A 146 -3.66 -8.22 9.93
CA VAL A 146 -4.85 -9.09 10.03
C VAL A 146 -4.88 -9.84 11.37
N GLU A 147 -3.75 -10.36 11.85
CA GLU A 147 -3.71 -11.02 13.17
C GLU A 147 -3.90 -10.05 14.34
N ARG A 148 -3.49 -8.78 14.20
CA ARG A 148 -3.84 -7.73 15.18
C ARG A 148 -5.36 -7.50 15.19
N ALA A 149 -5.96 -7.28 14.02
CA ALA A 149 -7.40 -7.08 13.90
C ALA A 149 -8.22 -8.24 14.49
N LYS A 150 -7.83 -9.49 14.22
CA LYS A 150 -8.48 -10.69 14.78
C LYS A 150 -8.41 -10.79 16.31
N ARG A 151 -7.41 -10.17 16.92
CA ARG A 151 -7.28 -10.06 18.39
C ARG A 151 -8.06 -8.88 18.97
N GLY A 152 -8.78 -8.12 18.14
CA GLY A 152 -9.47 -6.89 18.53
C GLY A 152 -8.52 -5.71 18.75
N GLU A 153 -7.26 -5.82 18.31
CA GLU A 153 -6.28 -4.74 18.38
C GLU A 153 -6.47 -3.81 17.18
N ASN A 154 -6.14 -2.53 17.37
CA ASN A 154 -6.06 -1.59 16.24
C ASN A 154 -4.99 -2.11 15.25
N PRO A 155 -5.30 -2.29 13.94
CA PRO A 155 -4.32 -2.72 12.94
C PRO A 155 -3.36 -1.60 12.48
N PHE A 156 -3.62 -0.35 12.86
CA PHE A 156 -2.76 0.82 12.62
C PHE A 156 -1.77 1.06 13.77
#